data_AF-A0A536VI70-F1
#
_entry.id   AF-A0A536VI70-F1
#
_cell.length_a   1.000
_cell.length_b   1.000
_cell.length_c   1.000
_cell.angle_alpha   90.00
_cell.angle_beta   90.00
_cell.angle_gamma   90.00
#
_symmetry.space_group_name_H-M   'P 1'
#
loop_
_entity.id
_entity.type
_entity.pdbx_description
1 polymer ?
#
loop_
_entity_poly.entity_id
_entity_poly.type
_entity_poly.pdbx_seq_one_letter_code
_entity_poly.pdbx_strand_id
1 'polypeptide(L)'
;FASAPHTALHESGFVYDTEPASRATVTVRMLSPRNVWRYFKAVQQAFYAEGRNVTRPELLADLAEQQGLPRAEFASAFDSDAMRDATRADFAQSQAWGVRGFPTLLAEHEGALHVVTRGYLAEDALRSRLAALS
;
A
#
# COMPACT_ATOMS: atom_id res chain seq x y z
N PHE A 1 -6.70 -27.33 0.65
CA PHE A 1 -5.29 -27.03 0.34
C PHE A 1 -5.27 -25.80 -0.55
N ALA A 2 -4.48 -24.77 -0.23
CA ALA A 2 -4.36 -23.61 -1.11
C ALA A 2 -3.79 -24.06 -2.46
N SER A 3 -4.29 -23.49 -3.56
CA SER A 3 -3.73 -23.73 -4.90
C SER A 3 -2.25 -23.40 -4.92
N ALA A 4 -1.48 -24.07 -5.80
CA ALA A 4 -0.07 -23.73 -5.99
C ALA A 4 0.08 -22.23 -6.37
N PRO A 5 1.10 -21.54 -5.86
CA PRO A 5 1.33 -20.13 -6.17
C PRO A 5 1.60 -19.95 -7.68
N HIS A 6 1.20 -18.80 -8.21
CA HIS A 6 1.41 -18.44 -9.61
C HIS A 6 2.90 -18.24 -9.88
N THR A 7 3.35 -18.60 -11.09
CA THR A 7 4.75 -18.47 -11.50
C THR A 7 5.08 -17.08 -12.07
N ALA A 8 4.18 -16.09 -11.94
CA ALA A 8 4.29 -14.82 -12.68
C ALA A 8 5.51 -13.99 -12.25
N LEU A 9 5.96 -14.16 -11.01
CA LEU A 9 7.15 -13.50 -10.48
C LEU A 9 8.46 -14.14 -10.97
N HIS A 10 8.38 -15.33 -11.58
CA HIS A 10 9.52 -16.07 -12.13
C HIS A 10 9.61 -15.99 -13.66
N GLU A 11 8.67 -15.29 -14.30
CA GLU A 11 8.69 -15.05 -15.74
C GLU A 11 9.91 -14.18 -16.13
N SER A 12 10.54 -14.52 -17.25
CA SER A 12 11.64 -13.71 -17.79
C SER A 12 11.17 -12.28 -18.06
N GLY A 13 11.91 -11.29 -17.54
CA GLY A 13 11.58 -9.88 -17.72
C GLY A 13 10.71 -9.26 -16.61
N PHE A 14 10.37 -10.02 -15.56
CA PHE A 14 9.76 -9.43 -14.37
C PHE A 14 10.72 -8.43 -13.70
N VAL A 15 10.25 -7.20 -13.50
CA VAL A 15 10.92 -6.15 -12.73
C VAL A 15 10.10 -5.91 -11.48
N TYR A 16 10.76 -5.95 -10.32
CA TYR A 16 10.09 -5.70 -9.05
C TYR A 16 9.91 -4.19 -8.80
N ASP A 17 8.98 -3.61 -9.56
CA ASP A 17 8.56 -2.21 -9.42
C ASP A 17 7.35 -2.11 -8.47
N THR A 18 7.54 -1.43 -7.34
CA THR A 18 6.49 -1.24 -6.35
C THR A 18 5.59 -0.04 -6.62
N GLU A 19 5.95 0.85 -7.56
CA GLU A 19 5.18 2.06 -7.87
C GLU A 19 3.73 1.75 -8.26
N PRO A 20 3.42 0.80 -9.16
CA PRO A 20 2.05 0.54 -9.56
C PRO A 20 1.17 0.12 -8.38
N ALA A 21 1.68 -0.74 -7.50
CA ALA A 21 0.96 -1.18 -6.32
C ALA A 21 0.76 -0.04 -5.28
N SER A 22 1.77 0.83 -5.11
CA SER A 22 1.65 2.04 -4.28
C SER A 22 0.61 3.00 -4.85
N ARG A 23 0.67 3.31 -6.15
CA ARG A 23 -0.28 4.19 -6.82
C ARG A 23 -1.69 3.65 -6.76
N ALA A 24 -1.88 2.34 -6.96
CA ALA A 24 -3.18 1.72 -6.82
C ALA A 24 -3.76 1.85 -5.40
N THR A 25 -2.92 1.71 -4.37
CA THR A 25 -3.33 1.95 -2.98
C THR A 25 -3.75 3.40 -2.76
N VAL A 26 -3.00 4.37 -3.32
CA VAL A 26 -3.37 5.80 -3.31
C VAL A 26 -4.68 6.03 -4.06
N THR A 27 -4.88 5.42 -5.23
CA THR A 27 -6.13 5.52 -6.00
C THR A 27 -7.33 5.03 -5.20
N VAL A 28 -7.24 3.86 -4.56
CA VAL A 28 -8.33 3.37 -3.69
C VAL A 28 -8.51 4.25 -2.46
N ARG A 29 -7.43 4.78 -1.86
CA ARG A 29 -7.53 5.75 -0.76
C ARG A 29 -8.34 6.98 -1.16
N MET A 30 -8.14 7.50 -2.37
CA MET A 30 -8.81 8.71 -2.87
C MET A 30 -10.27 8.47 -3.25
N LEU A 31 -10.57 7.36 -3.93
CA LEU A 31 -11.93 7.05 -4.40
C LEU A 31 -12.80 6.41 -3.30
N SER A 32 -12.20 5.59 -2.45
CA SER A 32 -12.90 4.80 -1.45
C SER A 32 -12.08 4.63 -0.16
N PRO A 33 -11.92 5.69 0.65
CA PRO A 33 -11.11 5.65 1.88
C PRO A 33 -11.49 4.51 2.83
N ARG A 34 -12.77 4.13 2.85
CA ARG A 34 -13.28 3.03 3.71
C ARG A 34 -12.72 1.65 3.31
N ASN A 35 -12.31 1.48 2.06
CA ASN A 35 -11.87 0.21 1.49
C ASN A 35 -10.34 0.07 1.38
N VAL A 36 -9.58 1.15 1.61
CA VAL A 36 -8.12 1.18 1.38
C VAL A 36 -7.37 0.08 2.13
N TRP A 37 -7.73 -0.21 3.39
CA TRP A 37 -7.04 -1.23 4.17
C TRP A 37 -7.31 -2.65 3.67
N ARG A 38 -8.56 -2.92 3.24
CA ARG A 38 -8.93 -4.20 2.63
C ARG A 38 -8.20 -4.38 1.30
N TYR A 39 -8.15 -3.32 0.50
CA TYR A 39 -7.42 -3.32 -0.78
C TYR A 39 -5.92 -3.52 -0.60
N PHE A 40 -5.29 -2.77 0.29
CA PHE A 40 -3.87 -2.90 0.60
C PHE A 40 -3.53 -4.35 1.04
N LYS A 41 -4.38 -4.96 1.86
CA LYS A 41 -4.21 -6.37 2.26
C LYS A 41 -4.39 -7.33 1.08
N ALA A 42 -5.34 -7.08 0.18
CA ALA A 42 -5.56 -7.89 -1.02
C ALA A 42 -4.36 -7.85 -1.97
N VAL A 43 -3.75 -6.68 -2.18
CA VAL A 43 -2.50 -6.53 -2.95
C VAL A 43 -1.36 -7.33 -2.31
N GLN A 44 -1.18 -7.24 -0.99
CA GLN A 44 -0.17 -8.03 -0.28
C GLN A 44 -0.41 -9.54 -0.42
N GLN A 45 -1.65 -9.99 -0.30
CA GLN A 45 -2.01 -11.40 -0.46
C GLN A 45 -1.70 -11.89 -1.88
N ALA A 46 -2.11 -11.12 -2.91
CA ALA A 46 -1.87 -11.45 -4.30
C ALA A 46 -0.37 -11.59 -4.62
N PHE A 47 0.47 -10.71 -4.08
CA PHE A 47 1.91 -10.78 -4.31
C PHE A 47 2.58 -11.89 -3.47
N TYR A 48 2.47 -11.83 -2.14
CA TYR A 48 3.28 -12.66 -1.24
C TYR A 48 2.77 -14.09 -1.09
N ALA A 49 1.46 -14.31 -1.11
CA ALA A 49 0.89 -15.63 -0.90
C ALA A 49 0.54 -16.32 -2.23
N GLU A 50 0.08 -15.55 -3.21
CA GLU A 50 -0.40 -16.09 -4.50
C GLU A 50 0.63 -16.00 -5.62
N GLY A 51 1.75 -15.27 -5.46
CA GLY A 51 2.78 -15.16 -6.50
C GLY A 51 2.32 -14.41 -7.77
N ARG A 52 1.32 -13.53 -7.64
CA ARG A 52 0.76 -12.76 -8.77
C ARG A 52 1.56 -11.49 -9.00
N ASN A 53 1.66 -11.09 -10.27
CA ASN A 53 2.39 -9.90 -10.67
C ASN A 53 1.56 -8.61 -10.45
N VAL A 54 1.75 -7.97 -9.30
CA VAL A 54 1.10 -6.71 -8.91
C VAL A 54 1.68 -5.46 -9.58
N THR A 55 2.56 -5.60 -10.56
CA THR A 55 2.95 -4.48 -11.44
C THR A 55 1.95 -4.27 -12.59
N ARG A 56 1.04 -5.24 -12.83
CA ARG A 56 0.05 -5.19 -13.92
C ARG A 56 -1.19 -4.38 -13.52
N PRO A 57 -1.53 -3.28 -14.23
CA PRO A 57 -2.71 -2.46 -13.92
C PRO A 57 -4.02 -3.25 -13.92
N GLU A 58 -4.15 -4.24 -14.81
CA GLU A 58 -5.37 -5.04 -14.94
C GLU A 58 -5.63 -5.86 -13.68
N LEU A 59 -4.58 -6.42 -13.08
CA LEU A 59 -4.67 -7.15 -11.81
C LEU A 59 -5.07 -6.20 -10.67
N LEU A 60 -4.45 -5.02 -10.61
CA LEU A 60 -4.73 -4.04 -9.56
C LEU A 60 -6.19 -3.56 -9.62
N ALA A 61 -6.75 -3.42 -10.83
CA ALA A 61 -8.15 -3.09 -11.05
C ALA A 61 -9.10 -4.24 -10.68
N ASP A 62 -8.74 -5.50 -10.94
CA ASP A 62 -9.53 -6.66 -10.49
C ASP A 62 -9.60 -6.74 -8.96
N LEU A 63 -8.47 -6.50 -8.30
CA LEU A 63 -8.42 -6.46 -6.83
C LEU A 63 -9.28 -5.33 -6.26
N ALA A 64 -9.40 -4.20 -6.97
CA ALA A 64 -10.19 -3.05 -6.53
C ALA A 64 -11.70 -3.35 -6.66
N GLU A 65 -12.09 -3.99 -7.76
CA GLU A 65 -13.46 -4.46 -7.99
C GLU A 65 -13.92 -5.44 -6.93
N GLN A 66 -13.07 -6.36 -6.50
CA GLN A 66 -13.36 -7.28 -5.39
C GLN A 66 -13.59 -6.58 -4.06
N GLN A 67 -13.13 -5.34 -3.89
CA GLN A 67 -13.40 -4.51 -2.70
C GLN A 67 -14.57 -3.53 -2.91
N GLY A 68 -15.30 -3.65 -4.01
CA GLY A 68 -16.51 -2.85 -4.30
C GLY A 68 -16.25 -1.53 -5.03
N LEU A 69 -15.08 -1.33 -5.63
CA LEU A 69 -14.79 -0.17 -6.47
C LEU A 69 -14.90 -0.55 -7.96
N PRO A 70 -15.78 0.08 -8.76
CA PRO A 70 -15.94 -0.29 -10.18
C PRO A 70 -14.62 -0.26 -10.95
N ARG A 71 -14.34 -1.33 -11.70
CA ARG A 71 -13.08 -1.51 -12.44
C ARG A 71 -12.74 -0.32 -13.35
N ALA A 72 -13.73 0.20 -14.08
CA ALA A 72 -13.54 1.32 -15.00
C ALA A 72 -13.24 2.64 -14.28
N GLU A 73 -13.85 2.87 -13.11
CA GLU A 73 -13.60 4.04 -12.28
C GLU A 73 -12.17 4.00 -11.71
N PHE A 74 -11.77 2.84 -11.18
CA PHE A 74 -10.40 2.63 -10.73
C PHE A 74 -9.39 2.85 -11.86
N ALA A 75 -9.59 2.21 -13.02
CA ALA A 75 -8.64 2.29 -14.13
C ALA A 75 -8.45 3.73 -14.63
N SER A 76 -9.55 4.47 -14.80
CA SER A 76 -9.52 5.88 -15.20
C SER A 76 -8.74 6.75 -14.20
N ALA A 77 -9.00 6.59 -12.90
CA ALA A 77 -8.29 7.33 -11.88
C ALA A 77 -6.82 6.92 -11.76
N PHE A 78 -6.53 5.62 -11.77
CA PHE A 78 -5.19 5.05 -11.69
C PHE A 78 -4.28 5.61 -12.79
N ASP A 79 -4.79 5.73 -14.01
CA ASP A 79 -4.06 6.24 -15.17
C ASP A 79 -3.93 7.77 -15.22
N SER A 80 -4.51 8.50 -14.26
CA SER A 80 -4.43 9.96 -14.21
C SER A 80 -3.10 10.49 -13.66
N ASP A 81 -2.68 11.65 -14.14
CA ASP A 81 -1.50 12.35 -13.59
C ASP A 81 -1.72 12.76 -12.14
N ALA A 82 -2.97 13.06 -11.75
CA ALA A 82 -3.33 13.36 -10.37
C ALA A 82 -2.96 12.22 -9.41
N MET A 83 -3.18 10.94 -9.78
CA MET A 83 -2.78 9.81 -8.93
C MET A 83 -1.27 9.58 -8.96
N ARG A 84 -0.59 9.85 -10.08
CA ARG A 84 0.89 9.81 -10.15
C ARG A 84 1.53 10.87 -9.25
N ASP A 85 1.01 12.09 -9.28
CA ASP A 85 1.46 13.20 -8.43
C ASP A 85 1.20 12.92 -6.95
N ALA A 86 0.00 12.44 -6.61
CA ALA A 86 -0.32 12.07 -5.24
C ALA A 86 0.60 10.96 -4.70
N THR A 87 0.94 9.97 -5.53
CA THR A 87 1.87 8.89 -5.15
C THR A 87 3.29 9.41 -4.95
N ARG A 88 3.78 10.29 -5.85
CA ARG A 88 5.07 10.97 -5.66
C ARG A 88 5.10 11.82 -4.40
N ALA A 89 4.01 12.52 -4.09
CA ALA A 89 3.89 13.34 -2.90
C ALA A 89 3.99 12.48 -1.62
N ASP A 90 3.33 11.32 -1.58
CA ASP A 90 3.45 10.37 -0.46
C ASP A 90 4.90 9.91 -0.26
N PHE A 91 5.61 9.58 -1.35
CA PHE A 91 7.03 9.21 -1.28
C PHE A 91 7.90 10.36 -0.76
N ALA A 92 7.73 11.56 -1.31
CA ALA A 92 8.47 12.75 -0.89
C ALA A 92 8.19 13.09 0.59
N GLN A 93 6.94 12.96 1.03
CA GLN A 93 6.55 13.19 2.41
C GLN A 93 7.21 12.20 3.37
N SER A 94 7.25 10.92 3.01
CA SER A 94 7.92 9.90 3.83
C SER A 94 9.42 10.21 3.99
N GLN A 95 10.07 10.67 2.92
CA GLN A 95 11.48 11.08 2.95
C GLN A 95 11.69 12.35 3.79
N ALA A 96 10.82 13.35 3.65
CA ALA A 96 10.86 14.59 4.42
C ALA A 96 10.67 14.35 5.93
N TRP A 97 9.85 13.36 6.30
CA TRP A 97 9.70 12.91 7.68
C TRP A 97 10.87 12.05 8.20
N GLY A 98 11.90 11.83 7.37
CA GLY A 98 13.09 11.08 7.76
C GLY A 98 12.84 9.57 7.90
N VAL A 99 11.82 9.03 7.24
CA VAL A 99 11.57 7.58 7.19
C VAL A 99 12.69 6.92 6.38
N ARG A 100 13.38 5.94 7.01
CA ARG A 100 14.51 5.20 6.41
C ARG A 100 14.28 3.70 6.28
N GLY A 101 13.12 3.22 6.70
CA GLY A 101 12.77 1.81 6.69
C GLY A 101 11.29 1.62 6.93
N PHE A 102 10.77 0.46 6.52
CA PHE A 102 9.36 0.12 6.62
C PHE A 102 9.18 -1.21 7.38
N PRO A 103 8.03 -1.39 8.08
CA PRO A 103 7.00 -0.38 8.33
C PRO A 103 7.50 0.69 9.32
N THR A 104 7.09 1.94 9.14
CA THR A 104 7.32 3.02 10.13
C THR A 104 5.97 3.58 10.54
N LEU A 105 5.78 3.80 11.85
CA LEU A 105 4.61 4.48 12.38
C LEU A 105 5.05 5.77 13.06
N LEU A 106 4.45 6.87 12.64
CA LEU A 106 4.58 8.19 13.23
C LEU A 106 3.23 8.56 13.85
N ALA A 107 3.27 9.24 15.00
CA ALA A 107 2.10 9.84 15.63
C ALA A 107 2.27 11.36 15.61
N GLU A 108 1.25 12.07 15.15
CA GLU A 108 1.19 13.52 15.32
C GLU A 108 0.46 13.83 16.63
N HIS A 109 1.13 14.54 17.54
CA HIS A 109 0.58 14.96 18.82
C HIS A 109 1.06 16.38 19.13
N GLU A 110 0.15 17.27 19.51
CA GLU A 110 0.45 18.68 19.80
C GLU A 110 1.23 19.41 18.69
N GLY A 111 0.97 19.05 17.42
CA GLY A 111 1.65 19.63 16.25
C GLY A 111 3.09 19.14 16.04
N ALA A 112 3.54 18.15 16.82
CA ALA A 112 4.84 17.49 16.66
C ALA A 112 4.67 16.05 16.15
N LEU A 113 5.59 15.62 15.29
CA LEU A 113 5.68 14.23 14.83
C LEU A 113 6.58 13.42 15.75
N HIS A 114 6.02 12.36 16.33
CA HIS A 114 6.70 11.41 17.19
C HIS A 114 6.89 10.07 16.49
N VAL A 115 8.10 9.52 16.56
CA VAL A 115 8.37 8.19 16.01
C VAL A 115 7.90 7.13 17.00
N VAL A 116 6.87 6.36 16.62
CA VAL A 116 6.38 5.23 17.42
C VAL A 116 7.24 4.00 17.16
N THR A 117 7.50 3.68 15.88
CA THR A 117 8.40 2.58 15.50
C THR A 117 9.05 2.79 14.15
N ARG A 118 10.25 2.24 13.99
CA ARG A 118 10.97 2.05 12.72
C ARG A 118 11.24 0.56 12.58
N GLY A 119 10.38 -0.13 11.84
CA GLY A 119 10.34 -1.58 11.72
C GLY A 119 9.14 -2.20 12.46
N TYR A 120 9.02 -3.52 12.30
CA TYR A 120 7.99 -4.32 12.93
C TYR A 120 8.05 -4.20 14.46
N LEU A 121 6.89 -4.08 15.08
CA LEU A 121 6.70 -4.06 16.52
C LEU A 121 5.43 -4.85 16.84
N ALA A 122 5.52 -5.76 17.82
CA ALA A 122 4.36 -6.53 18.28
C ALA A 122 3.32 -5.61 18.92
N GLU A 123 2.05 -6.03 18.90
CA GLU A 123 0.91 -5.22 19.31
C GLU A 123 1.04 -4.68 20.75
N ASP A 124 1.45 -5.52 21.71
CA ASP A 124 1.59 -5.10 23.10
C ASP A 124 2.60 -3.97 23.26
N ALA A 125 3.77 -4.11 22.62
CA ALA A 125 4.80 -3.09 22.65
C ALA A 125 4.39 -1.81 21.89
N LEU A 126 3.62 -1.96 20.81
CA LEU A 126 3.05 -0.84 20.07
C LEU A 126 2.06 -0.04 20.94
N ARG A 127 1.15 -0.73 21.64
CA ARG A 127 0.21 -0.12 22.58
C ARG A 127 0.92 0.62 23.70
N SER A 128 1.96 0.01 24.28
CA SER A 128 2.77 0.67 25.31
C SER A 128 3.45 1.94 24.81
N ARG A 129 4.00 1.95 23.58
CA ARG A 129 4.64 3.16 23.02
C ARG A 129 3.64 4.27 22.71
N LEU A 130 2.46 3.93 22.21
CA LEU A 130 1.41 4.91 21.94
C LEU A 130 0.88 5.54 23.23
N ALA A 131 0.66 4.75 24.28
CA ALA A 131 0.21 5.25 25.57
C ALA A 131 1.23 6.16 26.29
N ALA A 132 2.51 6.09 25.90
CA ALA A 132 3.55 6.98 26.43
C ALA A 132 3.60 8.35 25.72
N LEU A 133 2.80 8.55 24.66
CA LEU A 133 2.70 9.82 23.91
C LEU A 133 1.50 10.68 24.34
N SER A 134 0.66 10.17 25.24
CA SER A 134 -0.55 10.83 25.78
C SER A 134 -0.33 11.44 27.15
#